data_AF-A0A1Z5SL26-F1
#
_entry.id   AF-A0A1Z5SL26-F1
#
_cell.length_a   1.000
_cell.length_b   1.000
_cell.length_c   1.000
_cell.angle_alpha   90.00
_cell.angle_beta   90.00
_cell.angle_gamma   90.00
#
_symmetry.space_group_name_H-M   'P 1'
#
loop_
_entity.id
_entity.type
_entity.pdbx_description
1 polymer ?
#
loop_
_entity_poly.entity_id
_entity_poly.type
_entity_poly.pdbx_seq_one_letter_code
_entity_poly.pdbx_strand_id
1 'polypeptide(L)'
;MSQEARNEQKLPTSDTYTGSSHLSAIGADLARTFNQLPESGSGTDFVITALRDDDYDLEGLSEDGSPSATLTAPAALPAQTSGSGSAASDSSESPSPTSHTSQPIHVHRLILSARWPHFARLYNAQMSEFHTRRMHIPEPYSAVKAFLYYLYTDSITSAPTSSGSTDVANMLVMSNIYDMPRLRHLCVNRLVRDLDVAHAALIFDRASTAQEDWLKRRAASFCLTHWGPGREDGGL
;
A
#
# COMPACT_ATOMS: atom_id res chain seq x y z
N MET A 1 55.43 -40.67 -29.07
CA MET A 1 54.05 -40.85 -28.60
C MET A 1 53.82 -39.86 -27.48
N SER A 2 52.96 -38.87 -27.71
CA SER A 2 52.13 -38.16 -26.71
C SER A 2 51.41 -37.03 -27.44
N GLN A 3 50.14 -37.27 -27.75
CA GLN A 3 49.20 -36.27 -28.25
C GLN A 3 48.61 -35.55 -27.03
N GLU A 4 48.81 -34.23 -26.93
CA GLU A 4 48.12 -33.43 -25.92
C GLU A 4 46.94 -32.75 -26.61
N ALA A 5 45.76 -33.35 -26.43
CA ALA A 5 44.49 -32.83 -26.93
C ALA A 5 44.11 -31.57 -26.13
N ARG A 6 44.37 -30.40 -26.72
CA ARG A 6 43.93 -29.11 -26.20
C ARG A 6 42.42 -29.01 -26.37
N ASN A 7 41.69 -29.36 -25.31
CA ASN A 7 40.24 -29.29 -25.24
C ASN A 7 39.82 -27.81 -25.13
N GLU A 8 39.67 -27.12 -26.27
CA GLU A 8 39.02 -25.80 -26.32
C GLU A 8 37.52 -25.99 -26.04
N GLN A 9 37.17 -26.01 -24.75
CA GLN A 9 35.79 -25.90 -24.30
C GLN A 9 35.30 -24.48 -24.60
N LYS A 10 34.74 -24.32 -25.80
CA LYS A 10 33.95 -23.15 -26.19
C LYS A 10 32.80 -23.01 -25.20
N LEU A 11 32.93 -22.06 -24.28
CA LEU A 11 31.88 -21.68 -23.33
C LEU A 11 30.58 -21.43 -24.11
N PRO A 12 29.45 -22.07 -23.74
CA PRO A 12 28.17 -21.82 -24.40
C PRO A 12 27.74 -20.38 -24.17
N THR A 13 27.37 -19.69 -25.24
CA THR A 13 27.00 -18.26 -25.31
C THR A 13 25.72 -17.87 -24.53
N SER A 14 25.23 -18.74 -23.66
CA SER A 14 23.94 -18.58 -22.96
C SER A 14 24.00 -17.67 -21.72
N ASP A 15 25.20 -17.38 -21.21
CA ASP A 15 25.36 -16.59 -19.98
C ASP A 15 25.45 -15.06 -20.21
N THR A 16 25.21 -14.60 -21.44
CA THR A 16 25.26 -13.16 -21.77
C THR A 16 23.94 -12.41 -21.51
N TYR A 17 22.92 -13.07 -20.93
CA TYR A 17 21.68 -12.40 -20.53
C TYR A 17 21.80 -11.86 -19.10
N THR A 18 22.62 -10.82 -18.92
CA THR A 18 22.37 -9.79 -17.89
C THR A 18 21.22 -8.87 -18.38
N GLY A 19 20.12 -9.49 -18.82
CA GLY A 19 19.00 -8.83 -19.46
C GLY A 19 17.87 -8.63 -18.47
N SER A 20 17.30 -7.42 -18.44
CA SER A 20 15.97 -7.18 -17.87
C SER A 20 15.05 -8.33 -18.28
N SER A 21 14.55 -9.09 -17.31
CA SER A 21 13.73 -10.26 -17.60
C SER A 21 12.49 -9.79 -18.37
N HIS A 22 12.11 -10.51 -19.42
CA HIS A 22 10.94 -10.18 -20.24
C HIS A 22 9.66 -10.01 -19.40
N LEU A 23 9.60 -10.72 -18.26
CA LEU A 23 8.51 -10.60 -17.28
C LEU A 23 8.49 -9.24 -16.57
N SER A 24 9.65 -8.64 -16.31
CA SER A 24 9.76 -7.29 -15.75
C SER A 24 9.35 -6.21 -16.76
N ALA A 25 9.60 -6.43 -18.05
CA ALA A 25 9.19 -5.50 -19.12
C ALA A 25 7.65 -5.43 -19.24
N ILE A 26 6.97 -6.58 -19.21
CA ILE A 26 5.49 -6.63 -19.24
C ILE A 26 4.89 -5.88 -18.04
N GLY A 27 5.43 -6.09 -16.83
CA GLY A 27 4.98 -5.36 -15.65
C GLY A 27 5.14 -3.84 -15.78
N ALA A 28 6.27 -3.39 -16.33
CA ALA A 28 6.53 -1.97 -16.59
C ALA A 28 5.56 -1.40 -17.63
N ASP A 29 5.20 -2.16 -18.67
CA ASP A 29 4.23 -1.73 -19.68
C ASP A 29 2.81 -1.66 -19.11
N LEU A 30 2.40 -2.64 -18.29
CA LEU A 30 1.11 -2.59 -17.56
C LEU A 30 1.06 -1.38 -16.63
N ALA A 31 2.16 -1.05 -15.96
CA ALA A 31 2.21 0.11 -15.08
C ALA A 31 2.04 1.45 -15.81
N ARG A 32 2.20 1.51 -17.14
CA ARG A 32 1.90 2.73 -17.92
C ARG A 32 0.41 3.05 -17.97
N THR A 33 -0.45 2.04 -17.87
CA THR A 33 -1.91 2.21 -17.87
C THR A 33 -2.48 2.45 -16.47
N PHE A 34 -1.64 2.31 -15.43
CA PHE A 34 -2.03 2.52 -14.04
C PHE A 34 -2.49 3.97 -13.79
N ASN A 35 -3.59 4.10 -13.04
CA ASN A 35 -4.14 5.38 -12.59
C ASN A 35 -4.44 6.38 -13.72
N GLN A 36 -4.82 5.88 -14.90
CA GLN A 36 -5.37 6.69 -15.98
C GLN A 36 -6.89 6.73 -15.90
N LEU A 37 -7.49 7.86 -16.30
CA LEU A 37 -8.94 7.96 -16.37
C LEU A 37 -9.50 6.97 -17.40
N PRO A 38 -10.73 6.46 -17.20
CA PRO A 38 -11.37 5.52 -18.11
C PRO A 38 -11.56 6.10 -19.53
N GLU A 39 -11.67 7.42 -19.66
CA GLU A 39 -11.80 8.13 -20.94
C GLU A 39 -10.51 8.13 -21.79
N SER A 40 -9.34 7.84 -21.20
CA SER A 40 -8.08 7.69 -21.94
C SER A 40 -7.98 6.38 -22.74
N GLY A 41 -9.03 5.54 -22.74
CA GLY A 41 -8.99 4.23 -23.38
C GLY A 41 -8.13 3.21 -22.63
N SER A 42 -7.70 3.54 -21.41
CA SER A 42 -6.91 2.65 -20.54
C SER A 42 -7.68 1.38 -20.15
N GLY A 43 -9.02 1.46 -20.07
CA GLY A 43 -9.87 0.32 -19.74
C GLY A 43 -10.00 0.06 -18.23
N THR A 44 -9.66 1.04 -17.39
CA THR A 44 -9.86 0.97 -15.94
C THR A 44 -11.36 0.85 -15.61
N ASP A 45 -11.73 -0.21 -14.91
CA ASP A 45 -13.11 -0.58 -14.58
C ASP A 45 -13.40 -0.60 -13.07
N PHE A 46 -12.43 -0.22 -12.25
CA PHE A 46 -12.53 -0.21 -10.79
C PHE A 46 -11.83 1.01 -10.17
N VAL A 47 -12.36 1.50 -9.05
CA VAL A 47 -11.81 2.67 -8.35
C VAL A 47 -11.47 2.33 -6.91
N ILE A 48 -10.27 2.70 -6.47
CA ILE A 48 -9.83 2.57 -5.07
C ILE A 48 -9.64 3.95 -4.46
N THR A 49 -10.14 4.13 -3.24
CA THR A 49 -9.85 5.32 -2.41
C THR A 49 -9.06 4.90 -1.17
N ALA A 50 -8.27 5.83 -0.65
CA ALA A 50 -7.41 5.66 0.51
C ALA A 50 -7.67 6.75 1.56
N LEU A 51 -6.93 6.75 2.67
CA LEU A 51 -6.87 7.90 3.59
C LEU A 51 -5.99 8.99 3.01
N ARG A 52 -6.26 10.25 3.36
CA ARG A 52 -5.38 11.36 3.00
C ARG A 52 -4.10 11.28 3.82
N ASP A 53 -2.97 11.61 3.20
CA ASP A 53 -1.66 11.56 3.88
C ASP A 53 -1.62 12.53 5.09
N ASP A 54 -2.38 13.64 5.03
CA ASP A 54 -2.51 14.66 6.09
C ASP A 54 -3.15 14.13 7.39
N ASP A 55 -3.99 13.09 7.30
CA ASP A 55 -4.69 12.52 8.46
C ASP A 55 -3.79 11.55 9.25
N TYR A 56 -2.71 11.07 8.64
CA TYR A 56 -1.82 10.06 9.24
C TYR A 56 -0.78 10.66 10.20
N ASP A 57 -0.48 11.97 10.05
CA ASP A 57 0.42 12.72 10.95
C ASP A 57 -0.28 13.24 12.22
N LEU A 58 -1.62 13.19 12.27
CA LEU A 58 -2.41 13.86 13.32
C LEU A 58 -2.90 12.96 14.46
N GLU A 59 -2.73 11.63 14.37
CA GLU A 59 -3.10 10.70 15.47
C GLU A 59 -2.09 10.74 16.64
N GLY A 60 -1.02 11.56 16.56
CA GLY A 60 0.06 11.61 17.56
C GLY A 60 0.12 12.85 18.46
N LEU A 61 -0.65 13.93 18.19
CA LEU A 61 -0.51 15.20 18.92
C LEU A 61 -1.86 15.92 19.08
N SER A 62 -2.85 15.25 19.69
CA SER A 62 -3.98 15.97 20.30
C SER A 62 -3.61 16.37 21.73
N GLU A 63 -2.83 17.45 21.88
CA GLU A 63 -2.76 18.22 23.14
C GLU A 63 -4.03 19.07 23.26
N ASP A 64 -5.19 18.45 23.40
CA ASP A 64 -6.26 19.03 24.20
C ASP A 64 -7.21 17.93 24.69
N GLY A 65 -7.40 17.89 26.01
CA GLY A 65 -8.19 16.87 26.68
C GLY A 65 -9.68 17.06 26.40
N SER A 66 -10.22 16.41 25.37
CA SER A 66 -11.67 16.24 25.21
C SER A 66 -12.00 14.86 24.64
N PRO A 67 -12.54 13.93 25.44
CA PRO A 67 -12.99 12.64 24.93
C PRO A 67 -14.32 12.81 24.19
N SER A 68 -14.28 12.92 22.87
CA SER A 68 -15.49 12.80 22.03
C SER A 68 -15.86 11.31 21.89
N ALA A 69 -16.53 10.79 22.91
CA ALA A 69 -17.10 9.45 22.88
C ALA A 69 -18.32 9.42 21.95
N THR A 70 -18.17 8.90 20.74
CA THR A 70 -19.32 8.53 19.91
C THR A 70 -19.66 7.06 20.17
N LEU A 71 -20.43 6.81 21.23
CA LEU A 71 -21.02 5.49 21.50
C LEU A 71 -22.29 5.31 20.65
N THR A 72 -22.24 4.33 19.76
CA THR A 72 -23.35 3.86 18.93
C THR A 72 -24.26 2.95 19.75
N ALA A 73 -25.57 3.26 19.85
CA ALA A 73 -26.62 2.29 20.15
C ALA A 73 -28.01 2.81 19.71
N PRO A 74 -28.99 1.92 19.41
CA PRO A 74 -29.93 2.07 18.30
C PRO A 74 -31.30 2.66 18.70
N ALA A 75 -31.92 3.40 17.79
CA ALA A 75 -33.28 3.92 17.96
C ALA A 75 -34.31 3.07 17.19
N ALA A 76 -35.33 2.62 17.91
CA ALA A 76 -36.54 1.99 17.40
C ALA A 76 -37.49 3.00 16.72
N LEU A 77 -38.21 2.53 15.70
CA LEU A 77 -39.35 3.14 14.98
C LEU A 77 -40.65 3.14 15.84
N PRO A 78 -41.81 3.67 15.36
CA PRO A 78 -42.12 4.92 14.64
C PRO A 78 -43.41 5.62 15.18
N ALA A 79 -43.76 6.84 14.73
CA ALA A 79 -45.17 7.26 14.46
C ALA A 79 -45.35 8.74 14.02
N GLN A 80 -45.95 8.90 12.83
CA GLN A 80 -47.07 9.78 12.45
C GLN A 80 -46.92 11.32 12.23
N THR A 81 -47.13 11.67 10.95
CA THR A 81 -48.19 12.52 10.36
C THR A 81 -48.00 14.03 10.08
N SER A 82 -48.29 14.35 8.80
CA SER A 82 -48.88 15.57 8.22
C SER A 82 -48.00 16.77 7.87
N GLY A 83 -48.00 17.16 6.58
CA GLY A 83 -47.66 18.51 6.15
C GLY A 83 -47.24 18.64 4.68
N SER A 84 -48.14 19.16 3.86
CA SER A 84 -48.04 19.44 2.42
C SER A 84 -46.99 20.49 2.00
N GLY A 85 -46.47 20.40 0.77
CA GLY A 85 -45.94 21.57 0.04
C GLY A 85 -44.90 21.27 -1.03
N SER A 86 -45.30 21.32 -2.30
CA SER A 86 -44.45 21.19 -3.49
C SER A 86 -43.40 22.31 -3.63
N ALA A 87 -42.21 21.98 -4.12
CA ALA A 87 -41.53 22.71 -5.21
C ALA A 87 -40.26 21.95 -5.62
N ALA A 88 -40.15 21.70 -6.93
CA ALA A 88 -39.00 21.10 -7.57
C ALA A 88 -37.75 21.98 -7.41
N SER A 89 -36.61 21.36 -7.14
CA SER A 89 -35.29 21.85 -7.56
C SER A 89 -34.39 20.63 -7.70
N ASP A 90 -34.22 20.25 -8.97
CA ASP A 90 -33.19 19.37 -9.48
C ASP A 90 -31.83 20.00 -9.14
N SER A 91 -31.04 19.30 -8.34
CA SER A 91 -29.66 19.66 -8.02
C SER A 91 -28.94 18.38 -7.64
N SER A 92 -28.48 17.67 -8.67
CA SER A 92 -27.28 16.83 -8.70
C SER A 92 -26.59 16.68 -7.33
N GLU A 93 -27.01 15.67 -6.59
CA GLU A 93 -26.41 15.27 -5.32
C GLU A 93 -25.01 14.70 -5.63
N SER A 94 -24.02 15.60 -5.65
CA SER A 94 -22.62 15.24 -5.58
C SER A 94 -22.40 14.67 -4.18
N PRO A 95 -21.94 13.41 -4.02
CA PRO A 95 -21.70 12.87 -2.69
C PRO A 95 -20.63 13.73 -2.03
N SER A 96 -20.98 14.35 -0.91
CA SER A 96 -20.05 15.10 -0.07
C SER A 96 -18.82 14.24 0.24
N PRO A 97 -17.59 14.76 0.06
CA PRO A 97 -16.41 14.00 0.46
C PRO A 97 -16.48 13.82 1.98
N THR A 98 -16.58 12.58 2.44
CA THR A 98 -16.21 12.23 3.81
C THR A 98 -14.77 12.73 3.98
N SER A 99 -14.56 13.64 4.95
CA SER A 99 -13.41 14.56 5.02
C SER A 99 -12.02 13.90 4.97
N HIS A 100 -11.95 12.59 5.15
CA HIS A 100 -10.74 11.77 5.25
C HIS A 100 -10.45 10.90 4.01
N THR A 101 -11.25 10.99 2.94
CA THR A 101 -11.05 10.18 1.73
C THR A 101 -10.12 10.85 0.72
N SER A 102 -9.16 10.08 0.19
CA SER A 102 -8.21 10.53 -0.81
C SER A 102 -8.83 10.67 -2.20
N GLN A 103 -8.05 11.22 -3.13
CA GLN A 103 -8.39 11.19 -4.56
C GLN A 103 -8.57 9.74 -5.06
N PRO A 104 -9.52 9.49 -5.98
CA PRO A 104 -9.77 8.16 -6.52
C PRO A 104 -8.60 7.67 -7.39
N ILE A 105 -8.23 6.40 -7.19
CA ILE A 105 -7.21 5.70 -7.97
C ILE A 105 -7.91 4.76 -8.95
N HIS A 106 -7.68 4.97 -10.24
CA HIS A 106 -8.30 4.17 -11.29
C HIS A 106 -7.45 2.94 -11.61
N VAL A 107 -8.05 1.75 -11.52
CA VAL A 107 -7.33 0.48 -11.68
C VAL A 107 -8.14 -0.54 -12.48
N HIS A 108 -7.43 -1.56 -12.98
CA HIS A 108 -7.99 -2.68 -13.72
C HIS A 108 -8.35 -3.81 -12.77
N ARG A 109 -9.63 -4.11 -12.65
CA ARG A 109 -10.17 -5.23 -11.88
C ARG A 109 -9.49 -6.55 -12.22
N LEU A 110 -9.18 -6.78 -13.51
CA LEU A 110 -8.50 -7.99 -13.97
C LEU A 110 -7.13 -8.20 -13.31
N ILE A 111 -6.36 -7.13 -13.14
CA ILE A 111 -5.04 -7.19 -12.51
C ILE A 111 -5.21 -7.45 -11.02
N LEU A 112 -6.16 -6.77 -10.36
CA LEU A 112 -6.46 -6.99 -8.95
C LEU A 112 -6.91 -8.41 -8.68
N SER A 113 -7.84 -8.96 -9.46
CA SER A 113 -8.32 -10.33 -9.25
C SER A 113 -7.24 -11.39 -9.51
N ALA A 114 -6.32 -11.14 -10.45
CA ALA A 114 -5.22 -12.05 -10.74
C ALA A 114 -4.09 -12.01 -9.69
N ARG A 115 -3.81 -10.85 -9.10
CA ARG A 115 -2.61 -10.63 -8.27
C ARG A 115 -2.92 -10.47 -6.78
N TRP A 116 -4.17 -10.16 -6.42
CA TRP A 116 -4.61 -9.91 -5.04
C TRP A 116 -5.69 -10.93 -4.63
N PRO A 117 -5.32 -12.05 -4.00
CA PRO A 117 -6.25 -13.13 -3.65
C PRO A 117 -7.40 -12.70 -2.73
N HIS A 118 -7.15 -11.76 -1.83
CA HIS A 118 -8.18 -11.18 -0.97
C HIS A 118 -9.27 -10.47 -1.81
N PHE A 119 -8.87 -9.65 -2.77
CA PHE A 119 -9.81 -9.00 -3.68
C PHE A 119 -10.57 -9.99 -4.55
N ALA A 120 -9.89 -11.03 -5.07
CA ALA A 120 -10.55 -12.07 -5.83
C ALA A 120 -11.68 -12.75 -5.03
N ARG A 121 -11.44 -13.07 -3.76
CA ARG A 121 -12.47 -13.63 -2.87
C ARG A 121 -13.61 -12.64 -2.61
N LEU A 122 -13.28 -11.39 -2.27
CA LEU A 122 -14.27 -10.35 -1.99
C LEU A 122 -15.17 -10.10 -3.21
N TYR A 123 -14.56 -10.00 -4.40
CA TYR A 123 -15.28 -9.73 -5.64
C TYR A 123 -16.15 -10.91 -6.08
N ASN A 124 -15.65 -12.15 -5.93
CA ASN A 124 -16.41 -13.37 -6.24
C ASN A 124 -17.58 -13.60 -5.27
N ALA A 125 -17.53 -13.03 -4.06
CA ALA A 125 -18.63 -13.10 -3.10
C ALA A 125 -19.82 -12.19 -3.47
N GLN A 126 -19.73 -11.42 -4.56
CA GLN A 126 -20.78 -10.52 -5.07
C GLN A 126 -21.33 -9.53 -4.02
N MET A 127 -20.46 -9.03 -3.14
CA MET A 127 -20.83 -8.06 -2.09
C MET A 127 -21.08 -6.65 -2.66
N SER A 128 -21.21 -5.64 -1.80
CA SER A 128 -21.50 -4.25 -2.20
C SER A 128 -20.42 -3.64 -3.08
N GLU A 129 -19.17 -4.08 -2.95
CA GLU A 129 -18.02 -3.67 -3.76
C GLU A 129 -18.14 -4.16 -5.21
N PHE A 130 -18.80 -5.31 -5.43
CA PHE A 130 -19.09 -5.82 -6.76
C PHE A 130 -20.03 -4.88 -7.53
N HIS A 131 -21.04 -4.36 -6.82
CA HIS A 131 -22.06 -3.49 -7.41
C HIS A 131 -21.57 -2.05 -7.55
N THR A 132 -20.85 -1.55 -6.54
CA THR A 132 -20.37 -0.16 -6.51
C THR A 132 -19.13 0.04 -7.39
N ARG A 133 -18.38 -1.03 -7.70
CA ARG A 133 -17.07 -0.97 -8.41
C ARG A 133 -16.06 -0.04 -7.73
N ARG A 134 -16.22 0.13 -6.42
CA ARG A 134 -15.39 1.00 -5.57
C ARG A 134 -15.00 0.25 -4.30
N MET A 135 -13.78 0.48 -3.84
CA MET A 135 -13.27 -0.04 -2.57
C MET A 135 -12.50 1.06 -1.84
N HIS A 136 -12.65 1.10 -0.52
CA HIS A 136 -11.87 2.00 0.34
C HIS A 136 -10.87 1.19 1.16
N ILE A 137 -9.61 1.65 1.19
CA ILE A 137 -8.53 1.05 1.98
C ILE A 137 -8.13 2.05 3.06
N PRO A 138 -8.19 1.69 4.36
CA PRO A 138 -7.88 2.59 5.46
C PRO A 138 -6.35 2.71 5.70
N GLU A 139 -5.61 3.03 4.65
CA GLU A 139 -4.16 3.22 4.66
C GLU A 139 -3.84 4.52 3.92
N PRO A 140 -2.67 5.15 4.15
CA PRO A 140 -2.34 6.43 3.54
C PRO A 140 -2.24 6.28 2.03
N TYR A 141 -2.63 7.34 1.32
CA TYR A 141 -2.73 7.36 -0.14
C TYR A 141 -1.40 6.97 -0.80
N SER A 142 -0.27 7.46 -0.27
CA SER A 142 1.06 7.12 -0.76
C SER A 142 1.34 5.60 -0.71
N ALA A 143 1.04 4.95 0.42
CA ALA A 143 1.25 3.52 0.63
C ALA A 143 0.30 2.67 -0.22
N VAL A 144 -0.98 3.06 -0.32
CA VAL A 144 -1.96 2.37 -1.18
C VAL A 144 -1.56 2.47 -2.64
N LYS A 145 -1.11 3.64 -3.10
CA LYS A 145 -0.64 3.81 -4.47
C LYS A 145 0.60 2.96 -4.76
N ALA A 146 1.55 2.89 -3.83
CA ALA A 146 2.72 2.03 -3.95
C ALA A 146 2.36 0.53 -3.95
N PHE A 147 1.43 0.11 -3.09
CA PHE A 147 0.89 -1.25 -3.07
C PHE A 147 0.22 -1.62 -4.40
N LEU A 148 -0.62 -0.74 -4.94
CA LEU A 148 -1.26 -0.97 -6.23
C LEU A 148 -0.25 -1.02 -7.36
N TYR A 149 0.77 -0.15 -7.35
CA TYR A 149 1.86 -0.20 -8.33
C TYR A 149 2.62 -1.54 -8.29
N TYR A 150 2.83 -2.10 -7.09
CA TYR A 150 3.39 -3.43 -6.92
C TYR A 150 2.51 -4.53 -7.56
N LEU A 151 1.19 -4.42 -7.55
CA LEU A 151 0.33 -5.41 -8.22
C LEU A 151 0.54 -5.43 -9.75
N TYR A 152 0.96 -4.31 -10.34
CA TYR A 152 1.22 -4.18 -11.78
C TYR A 152 2.64 -4.61 -12.16
N THR A 153 3.63 -4.21 -11.35
CA THR A 153 5.06 -4.38 -11.67
C THR A 153 5.74 -5.50 -10.91
N ASP A 154 5.12 -5.98 -9.84
CA ASP A 154 5.67 -7.01 -8.95
C ASP A 154 7.02 -6.58 -8.31
N SER A 155 7.22 -5.25 -8.21
CA SER A 155 8.41 -4.58 -7.71
C SER A 155 8.03 -3.40 -6.81
N ILE A 156 8.74 -3.24 -5.70
CA ILE A 156 8.57 -2.13 -4.74
C ILE A 156 9.59 -1.00 -4.94
N THR A 157 10.57 -1.19 -5.84
CA THR A 157 11.65 -0.21 -6.10
C THR A 157 11.43 0.56 -7.39
N SER A 158 10.60 0.05 -8.30
CA SER A 158 10.39 0.62 -9.64
C SER A 158 9.33 1.72 -9.68
N ALA A 159 8.69 2.05 -8.56
CA ALA A 159 7.66 3.08 -8.54
C ALA A 159 8.27 4.44 -8.89
N PRO A 160 7.71 5.19 -9.88
CA PRO A 160 8.24 6.49 -10.30
C PRO A 160 8.14 7.55 -9.18
N THR A 161 7.24 7.31 -8.23
CA THR A 161 7.23 7.93 -6.91
C THR A 161 8.03 6.99 -6.01
N SER A 162 9.29 7.33 -5.71
CA SER A 162 10.12 6.57 -4.79
C SER A 162 9.35 6.34 -3.48
N SER A 163 8.88 5.12 -3.26
CA SER A 163 8.18 4.76 -2.03
C SER A 163 9.14 5.00 -0.87
N GLY A 164 8.79 5.95 0.01
CA GLY A 164 9.62 6.27 1.17
C GLY A 164 9.71 5.05 2.09
N SER A 165 10.67 5.04 3.01
CA SER A 165 10.76 3.98 4.04
C SER A 165 9.44 3.84 4.80
N THR A 166 8.72 4.95 5.02
CA THR A 166 7.37 4.99 5.60
C THR A 166 6.34 4.24 4.74
N ASP A 167 6.30 4.47 3.43
CA ASP A 167 5.36 3.79 2.53
C ASP A 167 5.62 2.28 2.51
N VAL A 168 6.90 1.88 2.45
CA VAL A 168 7.30 0.47 2.46
C VAL A 168 6.93 -0.19 3.81
N ALA A 169 7.05 0.54 4.92
CA ALA A 169 6.62 0.08 6.24
C ALA A 169 5.10 -0.10 6.34
N ASN A 170 4.32 0.80 5.75
CA ASN A 170 2.86 0.66 5.66
C ASN A 170 2.47 -0.52 4.73
N MET A 171 3.17 -0.68 3.60
CA MET A 171 3.01 -1.85 2.71
C MET A 171 3.34 -3.17 3.41
N LEU A 172 4.28 -3.18 4.37
CA LEU A 172 4.55 -4.38 5.18
C LEU A 172 3.32 -4.77 6.01
N VAL A 173 2.66 -3.82 6.65
CA VAL A 173 1.41 -4.08 7.40
C VAL A 173 0.33 -4.62 6.47
N MET A 174 0.12 -3.98 5.31
CA MET A 174 -0.83 -4.45 4.30
C MET A 174 -0.51 -5.87 3.80
N SER A 175 0.78 -6.20 3.66
CA SER A 175 1.21 -7.54 3.22
C SER A 175 0.82 -8.64 4.21
N ASN A 176 0.77 -8.33 5.50
CA ASN A 176 0.30 -9.25 6.53
C ASN A 176 -1.24 -9.34 6.52
N ILE A 177 -1.93 -8.19 6.48
CA ILE A 177 -3.41 -8.13 6.47
C ILE A 177 -4.00 -8.89 5.28
N TYR A 178 -3.39 -8.73 4.10
CA TYR A 178 -3.89 -9.35 2.86
C TYR A 178 -3.25 -10.69 2.51
N ASP A 179 -2.41 -11.23 3.41
CA ASP A 179 -1.68 -12.49 3.22
C ASP A 179 -0.93 -12.55 1.87
N MET A 180 0.04 -11.65 1.71
CA MET A 180 0.89 -11.56 0.52
C MET A 180 2.37 -11.82 0.88
N PRO A 181 2.79 -13.09 1.01
CA PRO A 181 4.12 -13.44 1.50
C PRO A 181 5.26 -12.88 0.65
N ARG A 182 5.08 -12.77 -0.67
CA ARG A 182 6.11 -12.23 -1.55
C ARG A 182 6.34 -10.74 -1.32
N LEU A 183 5.26 -9.97 -1.16
CA LEU A 183 5.35 -8.55 -0.84
C LEU A 183 6.03 -8.35 0.52
N ARG A 184 5.65 -9.15 1.52
CA ARG A 184 6.26 -9.15 2.86
C ARG A 184 7.77 -9.27 2.80
N HIS A 185 8.29 -10.28 2.10
CA HIS A 185 9.74 -10.47 1.94
C HIS A 185 10.44 -9.28 1.27
N LEU A 186 9.82 -8.69 0.24
CA LEU A 186 10.38 -7.51 -0.43
C LEU A 186 10.44 -6.31 0.53
N CYS A 187 9.35 -6.04 1.26
CA CYS A 187 9.30 -4.97 2.25
C CYS A 187 10.36 -5.15 3.34
N VAL A 188 10.49 -6.35 3.92
CA VAL A 188 11.51 -6.62 4.94
C VAL A 188 12.92 -6.38 4.39
N ASN A 189 13.25 -6.92 3.22
CA ASN A 189 14.58 -6.76 2.62
C ASN A 189 14.91 -5.28 2.35
N ARG A 190 13.92 -4.48 1.96
CA ARG A 190 14.09 -3.05 1.73
C ARG A 190 14.26 -2.29 3.05
N LEU A 191 13.39 -2.52 4.03
CA LEU A 191 13.39 -1.84 5.32
C LEU A 191 14.65 -2.12 6.15
N VAL A 192 15.25 -3.30 6.01
CA VAL A 192 16.54 -3.60 6.66
C VAL A 192 17.67 -2.75 6.09
N ARG A 193 17.64 -2.48 4.79
CA ARG A 193 18.67 -1.71 4.09
C ARG A 193 18.50 -0.21 4.32
N ASP A 194 17.25 0.24 4.44
CA ASP A 194 16.90 1.64 4.61
C ASP A 194 16.62 1.99 6.09
N LEU A 195 17.14 1.18 7.02
CA LEU A 195 16.98 1.40 8.46
C LEU A 195 17.81 2.61 8.88
N ASP A 196 17.12 3.71 9.17
CA ASP A 196 17.71 5.00 9.52
C ASP A 196 17.15 5.53 10.84
N VAL A 197 17.87 6.40 11.53
CA VAL A 197 17.52 6.92 12.87
C VAL A 197 16.15 7.62 12.86
N ALA A 198 15.86 8.38 11.81
CA ALA A 198 14.58 9.09 11.67
C ALA A 198 13.37 8.14 11.53
N HIS A 199 13.56 6.99 10.86
CA HIS A 199 12.47 6.06 10.54
C HIS A 199 12.48 4.79 11.40
N ALA A 200 13.52 4.56 12.22
CA ALA A 200 13.70 3.32 12.97
C ALA A 200 12.54 3.03 13.94
N ALA A 201 12.05 4.05 14.64
CA ALA A 201 10.91 3.93 15.54
C ALA A 201 9.62 3.53 14.78
N LEU A 202 9.37 4.17 13.64
CA LEU A 202 8.23 3.85 12.78
C LEU A 202 8.35 2.43 12.22
N ILE A 203 9.53 2.03 11.74
CA ILE A 203 9.77 0.67 11.22
C ILE A 203 9.56 -0.37 12.32
N PHE A 204 9.99 -0.10 13.56
CA PHE A 204 9.77 -0.98 14.70
C PHE A 204 8.27 -1.15 15.01
N ASP A 205 7.52 -0.05 15.05
CA ASP A 205 6.08 -0.07 15.29
C ASP A 205 5.35 -0.86 14.20
N ARG A 206 5.63 -0.54 12.93
CA ARG A 206 5.02 -1.22 11.77
C ARG A 206 5.42 -2.69 11.67
N ALA A 207 6.67 -3.05 11.99
CA ALA A 207 7.09 -4.45 12.07
C ALA A 207 6.39 -5.21 13.21
N SER A 208 6.07 -4.53 14.31
CA SER A 208 5.29 -5.10 15.41
C SER A 208 3.85 -5.36 14.98
N THR A 209 3.21 -4.41 14.31
CA THR A 209 1.84 -4.53 13.78
C THR A 209 1.74 -5.60 12.68
N ALA A 210 2.74 -5.70 11.81
CA ALA A 210 2.82 -6.73 10.77
C ALA A 210 3.20 -8.13 11.31
N GLN A 211 3.45 -8.27 12.61
CA GLN A 211 3.92 -9.50 13.25
C GLN A 211 5.17 -10.08 12.59
N GLU A 212 6.15 -9.21 12.27
CA GLU A 212 7.46 -9.60 11.73
C GLU A 212 8.53 -9.60 12.82
N ASP A 213 8.65 -10.71 13.53
CA ASP A 213 9.51 -10.83 14.71
C ASP A 213 10.98 -10.55 14.45
N TRP A 214 11.48 -10.96 13.28
CA TRP A 214 12.88 -10.76 12.94
C TRP A 214 13.19 -9.28 12.67
N LEU A 215 12.37 -8.61 11.85
CA LEU A 215 12.53 -7.18 11.55
C LEU A 215 12.32 -6.34 12.80
N LYS A 216 11.31 -6.67 13.61
CA LYS A 216 11.04 -6.04 14.91
C LYS A 216 12.26 -6.11 15.83
N ARG A 217 12.87 -7.28 16.02
CA ARG A 217 14.08 -7.43 16.84
C ARG A 217 15.25 -6.62 16.29
N ARG A 218 15.43 -6.61 14.97
CA ARG A 218 16.48 -5.84 14.31
C ARG A 218 16.29 -4.32 14.51
N ALA A 219 15.09 -3.82 14.29
CA ALA A 219 14.75 -2.41 14.47
C ALA A 219 14.88 -1.99 15.95
N ALA A 220 14.41 -2.82 16.89
CA ALA A 220 14.57 -2.58 18.33
C ALA A 220 16.04 -2.45 18.74
N SER A 221 16.89 -3.38 18.27
CA SER A 221 18.34 -3.33 18.54
C SER A 221 18.97 -2.05 17.99
N PHE A 222 18.53 -1.59 16.82
CA PHE A 222 19.01 -0.36 16.22
C PHE A 222 18.57 0.87 17.02
N CYS A 223 17.30 0.95 17.41
CA CYS A 223 16.78 2.02 18.28
C CYS A 223 17.55 2.09 19.60
N LEU A 224 17.83 0.96 20.25
CA LEU A 224 18.59 0.93 21.50
C LEU A 224 20.06 1.35 21.33
N THR A 225 20.64 1.14 20.15
CA THR A 225 22.04 1.54 19.88
C THR A 225 22.15 3.04 19.61
N HIS A 226 21.15 3.61 18.92
CA HIS A 226 21.16 5.02 18.52
C HIS A 226 20.47 5.96 19.52
N TRP A 227 19.56 5.44 20.35
CA TRP A 227 18.81 6.17 21.39
C TRP A 227 19.12 5.68 22.81
N GLY A 228 20.08 4.76 22.97
CA GLY A 228 20.45 4.20 24.27
C GLY A 228 21.07 5.24 25.22
N PRO A 229 20.93 5.06 26.54
CA PRO A 229 21.45 5.96 27.56
C PRO A 229 22.98 5.94 27.55
N GLY A 230 23.58 6.85 26.80
CA GLY A 230 25.04 6.96 26.68
C GLY A 230 25.52 8.13 25.83
N ARG A 231 24.70 9.16 25.62
CA ARG A 231 25.16 10.44 25.07
C ARG A 231 25.13 11.51 26.15
N GLU A 232 26.00 11.33 27.13
CA GLU A 232 26.61 12.47 27.82
C GLU A 232 27.56 13.14 26.81
N ASP A 233 27.02 13.97 25.91
CA ASP A 233 27.84 14.99 25.26
C ASP A 233 28.04 16.11 26.28
N GLY A 234 29.08 15.94 27.09
CA GLY A 234 29.76 17.05 27.73
C GLY A 234 30.47 17.91 26.69
N GLY A 235 30.32 19.23 26.82
CA GLY A 235 31.01 20.28 26.06
C GLY A 235 30.04 21.05 25.17
N LEU A 236 29.72 22.31 25.43
CA LEU A 236 30.51 23.41 26.01
C LEU A 236 29.67 24.33 26.90
#